data_AF-N9CDC7-F1
#
_entry.id   AF-N9CDC7-F1
#
_cell.length_a   1.000
_cell.length_b   1.000
_cell.length_c   1.000
_cell.angle_alpha   90.00
_cell.angle_beta   90.00
_cell.angle_gamma   90.00
#
_symmetry.space_group_name_H-M   'P 1'
#
loop_
_entity.id
_entity.type
_entity.pdbx_description
1 polymer ?
#
loop_
_entity_poly.entity_id
_entity_poly.type
_entity_poly.pdbx_seq_one_letter_code
_entity_poly.pdbx_strand_id
1 'polypeptide(L)'
;MKVYKKERLAPNIELHVMHIGEFDSEYIKKIDEDIVKICEGYSRSSIEEVKKRLLNYLKTKDLRGRQGAISEFFIHLFLNNNKYKQDCLFFNLEDSGPKKGFDGVYSKNNEIFLVESKSGGCSTKNISHLNKIRESHSGLEQYLTGTSIRRDGNPWINAYNHANQKDVKSKEKIIDKIWQLRADFQNGIFSQVPDFNLVPCSTIYLNGEWSNLWSDNLLLEKTKLMSLKGKTIKILSVTNKDMNNFMKYLEAV
;
A
#
# COMPACT_ATOMS: atom_id res chain seq x y z
N MET A 1 -6.19 4.90 -12.73
CA MET A 1 -5.40 3.66 -12.77
C MET A 1 -6.19 2.65 -13.56
N LYS A 2 -5.61 2.18 -14.67
CA LYS A 2 -6.27 1.25 -15.58
C LYS A 2 -5.81 -0.15 -15.24
N VAL A 3 -6.74 -1.09 -15.12
CA VAL A 3 -6.40 -2.51 -14.96
C VAL A 3 -5.91 -3.00 -16.32
N TYR A 4 -4.62 -3.32 -16.41
CA TYR A 4 -4.02 -3.89 -17.60
C TYR A 4 -4.34 -5.39 -17.71
N LYS A 5 -4.18 -6.10 -16.60
CA LYS A 5 -4.48 -7.53 -16.52
C LYS A 5 -4.91 -7.91 -15.11
N LYS A 6 -5.86 -8.83 -15.01
CA LYS A 6 -6.24 -9.50 -13.77
C LYS A 6 -6.20 -11.00 -13.99
N GLU A 7 -5.50 -11.74 -13.12
CA GLU A 7 -5.40 -13.20 -13.21
C GLU A 7 -5.51 -13.86 -11.84
N ARG A 8 -6.14 -15.03 -11.79
CA ARG A 8 -6.05 -15.93 -10.64
C ARG A 8 -4.92 -16.91 -10.90
N LEU A 9 -3.85 -16.83 -10.10
CA LEU A 9 -2.66 -17.68 -10.26
C LEU A 9 -2.81 -19.01 -9.50
N ALA A 10 -3.45 -18.98 -8.34
CA ALA A 10 -3.76 -20.14 -7.52
C ALA A 10 -5.11 -19.91 -6.81
N PRO A 11 -5.71 -20.92 -6.14
CA PRO A 11 -6.99 -20.74 -5.44
C PRO A 11 -7.02 -19.54 -4.49
N ASN A 12 -5.91 -19.29 -3.79
CA ASN A 12 -5.73 -18.20 -2.83
C ASN A 12 -4.89 -17.03 -3.35
N ILE A 13 -4.42 -17.02 -4.61
CA ILE A 13 -3.52 -15.99 -5.15
C ILE A 13 -4.14 -15.30 -6.38
N GLU A 14 -4.33 -13.99 -6.28
CA GLU A 14 -4.85 -13.12 -7.35
C GLU A 14 -3.81 -12.04 -7.70
N LEU A 15 -3.52 -11.86 -8.99
CA LEU A 15 -2.62 -10.85 -9.52
C LEU A 15 -3.42 -9.76 -10.24
N HIS A 16 -3.16 -8.50 -9.89
CA HIS A 16 -3.63 -7.31 -10.59
C HIS A 16 -2.42 -6.55 -11.13
N VAL A 17 -2.34 -6.44 -12.45
CA VAL A 17 -1.36 -5.61 -13.16
C VAL A 17 -2.06 -4.35 -13.63
N MET A 18 -1.50 -3.20 -13.29
CA MET A 18 -2.15 -1.92 -13.39
C MET A 18 -1.21 -0.87 -13.96
N HIS A 19 -1.79 0.08 -14.69
CA HIS A 19 -1.07 1.14 -15.37
C HIS A 19 -1.55 2.51 -14.89
N ILE A 20 -0.58 3.37 -14.59
CA ILE A 20 -0.79 4.78 -14.29
C ILE A 20 -0.04 5.60 -15.35
N GLY A 21 -0.79 6.09 -16.33
CA GLY A 21 -0.29 6.99 -17.37
C GLY A 21 -0.74 8.43 -17.13
N GLU A 22 -1.32 9.04 -18.16
CA GLU A 22 -1.98 10.35 -18.03
C GLU A 22 -3.25 10.29 -17.18
N PHE A 23 -3.55 11.39 -16.51
CA PHE A 23 -4.76 11.52 -15.71
C PHE A 23 -5.84 12.18 -16.57
N ASP A 24 -6.89 11.43 -16.87
CA ASP A 24 -8.12 11.97 -17.43
C ASP A 24 -9.03 12.50 -16.30
N SER A 25 -10.08 13.23 -16.69
CA SER A 25 -11.03 13.82 -15.75
C SER A 25 -11.73 12.78 -14.87
N GLU A 26 -12.01 11.59 -15.42
CA GLU A 26 -12.61 10.49 -14.65
C GLU A 26 -11.64 9.99 -13.56
N TYR A 27 -10.35 9.89 -13.87
CA TYR A 27 -9.36 9.46 -12.88
C TYR A 27 -9.14 10.52 -11.80
N ILE A 28 -9.09 11.81 -12.16
CA ILE A 28 -9.02 12.91 -11.20
C ILE A 28 -10.22 12.86 -10.25
N LYS A 29 -11.43 12.67 -10.78
CA LYS A 29 -12.64 12.56 -9.95
C LYS A 29 -12.54 11.42 -8.93
N LYS A 30 -12.00 10.26 -9.32
CA LYS A 30 -11.77 9.15 -8.38
C LYS A 30 -10.75 9.49 -7.30
N ILE A 31 -9.72 10.27 -7.63
CA ILE A 31 -8.75 10.76 -6.64
C ILE A 31 -9.47 11.71 -5.67
N ASP A 32 -10.25 12.67 -6.18
CA ASP A 32 -11.01 13.63 -5.36
C ASP A 32 -12.01 12.95 -4.40
N GLU A 33 -12.68 11.89 -4.86
CA GLU A 33 -13.63 11.11 -4.06
C GLU A 33 -12.99 10.40 -2.86
N ASP A 34 -11.69 10.05 -2.95
CA ASP A 34 -11.00 9.24 -1.92
C ASP A 34 -9.84 9.97 -1.23
N ILE A 35 -9.31 11.09 -1.73
CA ILE A 35 -8.07 11.71 -1.23
C ILE A 35 -8.16 12.09 0.25
N VAL A 36 -9.25 12.72 0.67
CA VAL A 36 -9.47 13.08 2.09
C VAL A 36 -9.54 11.81 2.93
N LYS A 37 -10.27 10.80 2.46
CA LYS A 37 -10.43 9.51 3.14
C LYS A 37 -9.13 8.73 3.26
N ILE A 38 -8.28 8.74 2.23
CA ILE A 38 -6.96 8.09 2.25
C ILE A 38 -6.06 8.77 3.28
N CYS A 39 -6.00 10.10 3.23
CA CYS A 39 -5.07 10.91 4.02
C CYS A 39 -5.48 11.04 5.49
N GLU A 40 -6.76 11.29 5.74
CA GLU A 40 -7.28 11.75 7.03
C GLU A 40 -8.57 11.04 7.46
N GLY A 41 -9.05 10.06 6.68
CA GLY A 41 -10.28 9.33 6.99
C GLY A 41 -11.52 10.20 6.78
N TYR A 42 -12.51 10.08 7.67
CA TYR A 42 -13.75 10.84 7.63
C TYR A 42 -13.62 12.20 8.35
N SER A 43 -12.48 12.86 8.19
CA SER A 43 -12.23 14.20 8.75
C SER A 43 -13.13 15.25 8.09
N ARG A 44 -13.06 16.48 8.59
CA ARG A 44 -13.81 17.63 8.05
C ARG A 44 -13.02 18.43 6.99
N SER A 45 -11.82 17.99 6.66
CA SER A 45 -10.93 18.70 5.75
C SER A 45 -11.49 18.70 4.33
N SER A 46 -11.32 19.82 3.64
CA SER A 46 -11.58 19.95 2.21
C SER A 46 -10.52 19.23 1.38
N ILE A 47 -10.83 18.99 0.10
CA ILE A 47 -9.88 18.42 -0.86
C ILE A 47 -8.67 19.35 -1.00
N GLU A 48 -8.88 20.66 -1.08
CA GLU A 48 -7.85 21.68 -1.23
C GLU A 48 -6.87 21.68 -0.06
N GLU A 49 -7.37 21.60 1.18
CA GLU A 49 -6.53 21.50 2.39
C GLU A 49 -5.66 20.25 2.38
N VAL A 50 -6.24 19.09 2.03
CA VAL A 50 -5.51 17.82 1.98
C VAL A 50 -4.50 17.81 0.84
N LYS A 51 -4.84 18.35 -0.34
CA LYS A 51 -3.90 18.49 -1.47
C LYS A 51 -2.70 19.35 -1.07
N LYS A 52 -2.93 20.50 -0.41
CA LYS A 52 -1.87 21.38 0.08
C LYS A 52 -0.97 20.69 1.10
N ARG A 53 -1.56 19.96 2.07
CA ARG A 53 -0.81 19.20 3.07
C ARG A 53 0.01 18.08 2.44
N LEU A 54 -0.58 17.31 1.53
CA LEU A 54 0.08 16.21 0.82
C LEU A 54 1.23 16.72 -0.05
N LEU A 55 1.02 17.83 -0.77
CA LEU A 55 2.07 18.49 -1.56
C LEU A 55 3.25 18.91 -0.69
N ASN A 56 2.98 19.54 0.46
CA ASN A 56 4.03 19.94 1.40
C ASN A 56 4.78 18.72 1.96
N TYR A 57 4.07 17.66 2.35
CA TYR A 57 4.67 16.40 2.77
C TYR A 57 5.61 15.82 1.71
N LEU A 58 5.17 15.72 0.45
CA LEU A 58 5.97 15.16 -0.65
C LEU A 58 7.19 16.03 -1.01
N LYS A 59 7.12 17.35 -0.79
CA LYS A 59 8.24 18.28 -0.98
C LYS A 59 9.37 18.09 0.04
N THR A 60 9.07 17.55 1.23
CA THR A 60 10.11 17.21 2.24
C THR A 60 10.90 15.95 1.90
N LYS A 61 10.40 15.12 0.97
CA LYS A 61 11.01 13.84 0.61
C LYS A 61 11.96 14.00 -0.57
N ASP A 62 13.04 13.20 -0.55
CA ASP A 62 13.88 12.95 -1.72
C ASP A 62 13.12 12.17 -2.81
N LEU A 63 13.76 11.95 -3.96
CA LEU A 63 13.14 11.24 -5.09
C LEU A 63 12.58 9.87 -4.70
N ARG A 64 13.37 9.09 -3.94
CA ARG A 64 12.98 7.73 -3.52
C ARG A 64 11.82 7.76 -2.53
N GLY A 65 11.88 8.64 -1.54
CA GLY A 65 10.81 8.81 -0.55
C GLY A 65 9.51 9.28 -1.20
N ARG A 66 9.60 10.19 -2.18
CA ARG A 66 8.46 10.67 -2.96
C ARG A 66 7.84 9.55 -3.79
N GLN A 67 8.65 8.75 -4.49
CA GLN A 67 8.18 7.57 -5.21
C GLN A 67 7.49 6.57 -4.28
N GLY A 68 8.03 6.34 -3.08
CA GLY A 68 7.41 5.49 -2.05
C GLY A 68 6.01 5.97 -1.68
N ALA A 69 5.93 7.21 -1.19
CA ALA A 69 4.68 7.84 -0.74
C ALA A 69 3.60 7.88 -1.84
N ILE A 70 3.96 8.26 -3.06
CA ILE A 70 3.01 8.30 -4.18
C ILE A 70 2.52 6.89 -4.56
N SER A 71 3.39 5.88 -4.48
CA SER A 71 2.99 4.49 -4.75
C SER A 71 1.98 3.99 -3.73
N GLU A 72 2.24 4.24 -2.46
CA GLU A 72 1.36 3.91 -1.33
C GLU A 72 -0.01 4.58 -1.48
N PHE A 73 -0.05 5.88 -1.83
CA PHE A 73 -1.30 6.59 -2.11
C PHE A 73 -2.15 5.88 -3.17
N PHE A 74 -1.56 5.48 -4.31
CA PHE A 74 -2.31 4.81 -5.37
C PHE A 74 -2.76 3.40 -5.02
N ILE A 75 -2.02 2.70 -4.15
CA ILE A 75 -2.45 1.42 -3.59
C ILE A 75 -3.67 1.63 -2.69
N HIS A 76 -3.68 2.66 -1.85
CA HIS A 76 -4.84 2.97 -1.03
C HIS A 76 -6.07 3.33 -1.88
N LEU A 77 -5.87 4.14 -2.93
CA LEU A 77 -6.91 4.47 -3.90
C LEU A 77 -7.52 3.21 -4.53
N PHE A 78 -6.68 2.26 -4.96
CA PHE A 78 -7.15 0.99 -5.52
C PHE A 78 -8.02 0.21 -4.53
N LEU A 79 -7.54 0.05 -3.30
CA LEU A 79 -8.21 -0.75 -2.28
C LEU A 79 -9.56 -0.14 -1.89
N ASN A 80 -9.64 1.19 -1.74
CA ASN A 80 -10.88 1.91 -1.50
C ASN A 80 -11.89 1.69 -2.64
N ASN A 81 -11.47 1.84 -3.89
CA ASN A 81 -12.29 1.57 -5.08
C ASN A 81 -12.70 0.09 -5.24
N ASN A 82 -12.06 -0.83 -4.51
CA ASN A 82 -12.37 -2.27 -4.51
C ASN A 82 -13.07 -2.74 -3.22
N LYS A 83 -13.70 -1.82 -2.49
CA LYS A 83 -14.52 -2.09 -1.29
C LYS A 83 -13.73 -2.75 -0.15
N TYR A 84 -12.45 -2.44 -0.03
CA TYR A 84 -11.70 -2.71 1.18
C TYR A 84 -11.89 -1.51 2.12
N LYS A 85 -12.28 -1.76 3.37
CA LYS A 85 -12.39 -0.70 4.37
C LYS A 85 -10.97 -0.38 4.83
N GLN A 86 -10.52 0.86 4.60
CA GLN A 86 -9.26 1.34 5.13
C GLN A 86 -9.37 1.51 6.65
N ASP A 87 -8.52 0.81 7.39
CA ASP A 87 -8.40 0.83 8.85
C ASP A 87 -7.06 1.48 9.28
N CYS A 88 -6.49 2.28 8.38
CA CYS A 88 -5.30 3.08 8.59
C CYS A 88 -5.47 4.50 8.00
N LEU A 89 -4.51 5.40 8.24
CA LEU A 89 -4.43 6.70 7.57
C LEU A 89 -3.08 6.80 6.88
N PHE A 90 -3.04 7.47 5.74
CA PHE A 90 -1.79 7.74 5.03
C PHE A 90 -0.91 8.75 5.80
N PHE A 91 -1.50 9.78 6.42
CA PHE A 91 -0.75 10.64 7.32
C PHE A 91 -0.60 9.97 8.69
N ASN A 92 0.64 9.74 9.11
CA ASN A 92 0.96 9.39 10.49
C ASN A 92 0.83 10.63 11.38
N LEU A 93 0.29 10.46 12.59
CA LEU A 93 0.25 11.54 13.59
C LEU A 93 1.61 11.81 14.26
N GLU A 94 2.60 10.91 14.07
CA GLU A 94 3.92 10.96 14.72
C GLU A 94 5.05 11.00 13.68
N ASP A 95 5.04 11.98 12.77
CA ASP A 95 6.06 12.19 11.73
C ASP A 95 7.48 12.52 12.27
N SER A 96 7.77 12.26 13.55
CA SER A 96 9.04 12.54 14.24
C SER A 96 9.76 11.30 14.79
N GLY A 97 9.33 10.07 14.47
CA GLY A 97 9.98 8.84 14.97
C GLY A 97 9.97 7.67 13.98
N PRO A 98 10.93 6.72 14.08
CA PRO A 98 11.03 5.59 13.17
C PRO A 98 10.03 4.49 13.54
N LYS A 99 8.72 4.72 13.36
CA LYS A 99 7.72 3.67 13.59
C LYS A 99 7.50 2.85 12.32
N LYS A 100 8.04 1.64 12.34
CA LYS A 100 7.98 0.63 11.27
C LYS A 100 6.79 -0.28 11.53
N GLY A 101 5.97 -0.49 10.51
CA GLY A 101 4.84 -1.39 10.52
C GLY A 101 4.36 -1.61 9.09
N PHE A 102 3.12 -2.02 8.94
CA PHE A 102 2.49 -2.18 7.63
C PHE A 102 2.27 -0.82 6.97
N ASP A 103 2.48 -0.74 5.65
CA ASP A 103 2.09 0.43 4.85
C ASP A 103 0.56 0.60 4.80
N GLY A 104 -0.20 -0.45 5.12
CA GLY A 104 -1.65 -0.31 5.28
C GLY A 104 -2.31 -1.49 5.97
N VAL A 105 -3.41 -1.20 6.67
CA VAL A 105 -4.28 -2.19 7.29
C VAL A 105 -5.70 -1.96 6.80
N TYR A 106 -6.32 -3.03 6.33
CA TYR A 106 -7.65 -3.01 5.74
C TYR A 106 -8.51 -4.12 6.32
N SER A 107 -9.82 -3.93 6.27
CA SER A 107 -10.79 -4.98 6.54
C SER A 107 -11.75 -5.19 5.39
N LYS A 108 -12.15 -6.45 5.20
CA LYS A 108 -13.22 -6.84 4.27
C LYS A 108 -13.88 -8.10 4.79
N ASN A 109 -15.21 -8.09 4.92
CA ASN A 109 -15.97 -9.21 5.52
C ASN A 109 -15.44 -9.62 6.90
N ASN A 110 -15.05 -8.65 7.73
CA ASN A 110 -14.46 -8.82 9.07
C ASN A 110 -13.10 -9.55 9.10
N GLU A 111 -12.45 -9.72 7.94
CA GLU A 111 -11.09 -10.24 7.81
C GLU A 111 -10.10 -9.10 7.61
N ILE A 112 -8.89 -9.22 8.20
CA ILE A 112 -7.81 -8.23 8.08
C ILE A 112 -6.97 -8.55 6.84
N PHE A 113 -6.61 -7.49 6.10
CA PHE A 113 -5.70 -7.49 4.96
C PHE A 113 -4.52 -6.57 5.27
N LEU A 114 -3.31 -7.09 5.15
CA LEU A 114 -2.07 -6.37 5.44
C LEU A 114 -1.38 -5.98 4.14
N VAL A 115 -1.05 -4.70 4.01
CA VAL A 115 -0.46 -4.12 2.80
C VAL A 115 1.00 -3.78 3.07
N GLU A 116 1.85 -4.15 2.12
CA GLU A 116 3.24 -3.70 2.07
C GLU A 116 3.57 -3.31 0.63
N SER A 117 4.20 -2.16 0.47
CA SER A 117 4.54 -1.54 -0.81
C SER A 117 6.05 -1.42 -0.98
N LYS A 118 6.50 -1.72 -2.20
CA LYS A 118 7.88 -1.48 -2.63
C LYS A 118 7.89 -0.83 -4.00
N SER A 119 8.63 0.26 -4.11
CA SER A 119 8.76 1.02 -5.35
C SER A 119 10.21 1.19 -5.81
N GLY A 120 10.40 1.59 -7.06
CA GLY A 120 11.68 2.01 -7.61
C GLY A 120 11.56 2.51 -9.05
N GLY A 121 12.61 3.19 -9.55
CA GLY A 121 12.68 3.63 -10.94
C GLY A 121 13.20 2.55 -11.88
N CYS A 122 12.74 2.55 -13.13
CA CYS A 122 13.12 1.60 -14.19
C CYS A 122 14.63 1.53 -14.47
N SER A 123 15.38 2.60 -14.16
CA SER A 123 16.84 2.65 -14.28
C SER A 123 17.59 1.98 -13.13
N THR A 124 16.88 1.52 -12.10
CA THR A 124 17.49 0.83 -10.95
C THR A 124 17.99 -0.55 -11.38
N LYS A 125 19.27 -0.84 -11.11
CA LYS A 125 19.88 -2.14 -11.44
C LYS A 125 19.05 -3.30 -10.87
N ASN A 126 18.76 -4.30 -11.72
CA ASN A 126 18.01 -5.52 -11.37
C ASN A 126 16.58 -5.28 -10.84
N ILE A 127 15.99 -4.11 -11.08
CA ILE A 127 14.60 -3.88 -10.74
C ILE A 127 13.71 -4.81 -11.56
N SER A 128 12.63 -5.30 -10.95
CA SER A 128 11.53 -5.99 -11.62
C SER A 128 10.32 -6.00 -10.68
N HIS A 129 9.12 -6.16 -11.24
CA HIS A 129 7.93 -6.29 -10.40
C HIS A 129 8.01 -7.55 -9.54
N LEU A 130 8.51 -8.66 -10.09
CA LEU A 130 8.70 -9.91 -9.36
C LEU A 130 9.56 -9.72 -8.10
N ASN A 131 10.70 -9.03 -8.23
CA ASN A 131 11.59 -8.77 -7.09
C ASN A 131 10.92 -7.89 -6.04
N LYS A 132 10.23 -6.82 -6.45
CA LYS A 132 9.53 -5.92 -5.53
C LYS A 132 8.32 -6.57 -4.83
N ILE A 133 7.62 -7.48 -5.50
CA ILE A 133 6.54 -8.28 -4.89
C ILE A 133 7.12 -9.22 -3.84
N ARG A 134 8.27 -9.84 -4.11
CA ARG A 134 8.96 -10.69 -3.12
C ARG A 134 9.49 -9.89 -1.94
N GLU A 135 10.04 -8.70 -2.18
CA GLU A 135 10.49 -7.78 -1.12
C GLU A 135 9.32 -7.36 -0.21
N SER A 136 8.16 -7.00 -0.77
CA SER A 136 6.97 -6.62 0.02
C SER A 136 6.39 -7.81 0.76
N HIS A 137 6.26 -8.98 0.12
CA HIS A 137 5.80 -10.19 0.79
C HIS A 137 6.73 -10.61 1.94
N SER A 138 8.04 -10.59 1.72
CA SER A 138 9.04 -10.89 2.75
C SER A 138 9.00 -9.88 3.91
N GLY A 139 8.72 -8.60 3.63
CA GLY A 139 8.47 -7.59 4.66
C GLY A 139 7.29 -7.95 5.56
N LEU A 140 6.15 -8.34 4.96
CA LEU A 140 4.97 -8.81 5.72
C LEU A 140 5.29 -10.04 6.57
N GLU A 141 6.01 -11.02 6.00
CA GLU A 141 6.44 -12.22 6.72
C GLU A 141 7.32 -11.87 7.93
N GLN A 142 8.29 -10.98 7.76
CA GLN A 142 9.16 -10.53 8.84
C GLN A 142 8.40 -9.79 9.95
N TYR A 143 7.38 -9.00 9.59
CA TYR A 143 6.51 -8.33 10.56
C TYR A 143 5.61 -9.29 11.32
N LEU A 144 5.06 -10.31 10.65
CA LEU A 144 4.17 -11.29 11.30
C LEU A 144 4.93 -12.24 12.23
N THR A 145 6.12 -12.67 11.81
CA THR A 145 6.92 -13.69 12.51
C THR A 145 7.90 -13.13 13.55
N GLY A 146 7.96 -11.79 13.70
CA GLY A 146 8.88 -11.14 14.64
C GLY A 146 10.35 -11.20 14.25
N THR A 147 10.67 -11.55 12.99
CA THR A 147 12.05 -11.74 12.52
C THR A 147 12.68 -10.51 11.86
N SER A 148 11.95 -9.39 11.79
CA SER A 148 12.45 -8.15 11.19
C SER A 148 13.78 -7.68 11.84
N ILE A 149 14.86 -7.75 11.07
CA ILE A 149 16.24 -7.34 11.45
C ILE A 149 16.32 -5.84 11.77
N ARG A 150 15.37 -5.06 11.24
CA ARG A 150 15.22 -3.63 11.54
C ARG A 150 14.68 -3.49 12.97
N ARG A 151 15.58 -3.60 13.94
CA ARG A 151 15.37 -3.40 15.39
C ARG A 151 14.26 -2.38 15.71
N ASP A 152 13.46 -2.83 16.68
CA ASP A 152 12.63 -2.11 17.64
C ASP A 152 11.24 -1.65 17.18
N GLY A 153 10.30 -2.59 17.03
CA GLY A 153 8.89 -2.24 17.06
C GLY A 153 7.93 -3.40 16.86
N ASN A 154 6.89 -3.44 17.68
CA ASN A 154 5.71 -4.25 17.44
C ASN A 154 4.87 -3.56 16.34
N PRO A 155 4.76 -4.14 15.13
CA PRO A 155 4.11 -3.48 13.98
C PRO A 155 2.62 -3.21 14.23
N TRP A 156 2.01 -3.97 15.14
CA TRP A 156 0.62 -3.82 15.52
C TRP A 156 0.36 -2.60 16.41
N ILE A 157 1.38 -1.98 17.00
CA ILE A 157 1.22 -0.71 17.74
C ILE A 157 0.72 0.38 16.79
N ASN A 158 1.36 0.53 15.62
CA ASN A 158 0.93 1.54 14.65
C ASN A 158 -0.44 1.18 14.07
N ALA A 159 -0.64 -0.09 13.70
CA ALA A 159 -1.93 -0.57 13.22
C ALA A 159 -3.08 -0.24 14.20
N TYR A 160 -2.88 -0.50 15.50
CA TYR A 160 -3.87 -0.22 16.54
C TYR A 160 -4.12 1.28 16.67
N ASN A 161 -3.06 2.09 16.73
CA ASN A 161 -3.18 3.53 16.88
C ASN A 161 -3.99 4.16 15.74
N HIS A 162 -3.77 3.72 14.50
CA HIS A 162 -4.58 4.21 13.39
C HIS A 162 -6.01 3.66 13.44
N ALA A 163 -6.21 2.34 13.58
CA ALA A 163 -7.55 1.76 13.59
C ALA A 163 -8.44 2.35 14.70
N ASN A 164 -7.83 2.73 15.83
CA ASN A 164 -8.53 3.32 16.96
C ASN A 164 -8.76 4.85 16.84
N GLN A 165 -8.33 5.49 15.75
CA GLN A 165 -8.66 6.89 15.50
C GLN A 165 -10.12 7.05 15.09
N LYS A 166 -10.77 8.06 15.67
CA LYS A 166 -12.18 8.37 15.42
C LYS A 166 -12.51 8.54 13.94
N ASP A 167 -11.66 9.25 13.21
CA ASP A 167 -11.89 9.54 11.79
C ASP A 167 -11.63 8.32 10.89
N VAL A 168 -10.96 7.27 11.37
CA VAL A 168 -10.82 6.03 10.61
C VAL A 168 -12.14 5.24 10.60
N LYS A 169 -12.94 5.31 11.67
CA LYS A 169 -14.19 4.55 11.81
C LYS A 169 -14.02 3.04 11.54
N SER A 170 -12.96 2.45 12.07
CA SER A 170 -12.82 0.99 12.09
C SER A 170 -13.92 0.35 12.92
N LYS A 171 -14.31 -0.88 12.58
CA LYS A 171 -15.25 -1.64 13.39
C LYS A 171 -14.56 -2.08 14.68
N GLU A 172 -15.29 -2.06 15.79
CA GLU A 172 -14.80 -2.49 17.12
C GLU A 172 -14.13 -3.87 17.06
N LYS A 173 -14.78 -4.87 16.45
CA LYS A 173 -14.19 -6.21 16.25
C LYS A 173 -12.83 -6.24 15.52
N ILE A 174 -12.58 -5.27 14.62
CA ILE A 174 -11.29 -5.15 13.93
C ILE A 174 -10.25 -4.52 14.88
N ILE A 175 -10.64 -3.48 15.61
CA ILE A 175 -9.81 -2.83 16.63
C ILE A 175 -9.39 -3.85 17.70
N ASP A 176 -10.33 -4.64 18.23
CA ASP A 176 -10.08 -5.67 19.24
C ASP A 176 -9.11 -6.75 18.72
N LYS A 177 -9.29 -7.18 17.47
CA LYS A 177 -8.40 -8.16 16.83
C LYS A 177 -6.98 -7.61 16.71
N ILE A 178 -6.83 -6.35 16.28
CA ILE A 178 -5.51 -5.70 16.17
C ILE A 178 -4.89 -5.51 17.57
N TRP A 179 -5.70 -5.17 18.58
CA TRP A 179 -5.25 -5.05 19.96
C TRP A 179 -4.72 -6.37 20.50
N GLN A 180 -5.41 -7.49 20.26
CA GLN A 180 -4.95 -8.81 20.66
C GLN A 180 -3.61 -9.17 19.98
N LEU A 181 -3.50 -8.94 18.66
CA LEU A 181 -2.26 -9.19 17.91
C LEU A 181 -1.09 -8.35 18.43
N ARG A 182 -1.37 -7.11 18.84
CA ARG A 182 -0.40 -6.26 19.53
C ARG A 182 0.03 -6.87 20.86
N ALA A 183 -0.91 -7.32 21.70
CA ALA A 183 -0.60 -7.92 22.99
C ALA A 183 0.21 -9.22 22.83
N ASP A 184 -0.21 -10.10 21.92
CA ASP A 184 0.47 -11.35 21.60
C ASP A 184 1.91 -11.10 21.15
N PHE A 185 2.13 -10.18 20.21
CA PHE A 185 3.46 -9.83 19.73
C PHE A 185 4.36 -9.29 20.86
N GLN A 186 3.82 -8.48 21.76
CA GLN A 186 4.55 -7.96 22.92
C GLN A 186 4.97 -9.08 23.89
N ASN A 187 4.18 -10.15 23.97
CA ASN A 187 4.44 -11.32 24.80
C ASN A 187 5.26 -12.41 24.07
N GLY A 188 5.78 -12.13 22.87
CA GLY A 188 6.57 -13.08 22.08
C GLY A 188 5.74 -14.17 21.40
N ILE A 189 4.41 -14.01 21.34
CA ILE A 189 3.50 -14.89 20.62
C ILE A 189 3.33 -14.35 19.20
N PHE A 190 4.09 -14.90 18.27
CA PHE A 190 4.11 -14.44 16.88
C PHE A 190 3.09 -15.17 16.00
N SER A 191 2.60 -14.46 15.00
CA SER A 191 1.66 -14.97 14.01
C SER A 191 2.36 -15.81 12.94
N GLN A 192 1.61 -16.70 12.28
CA GLN A 192 2.08 -17.40 11.09
C GLN A 192 1.55 -16.74 9.83
N VAL A 193 2.39 -16.65 8.79
CA VAL A 193 2.04 -16.06 7.50
C VAL A 193 0.75 -16.65 6.89
N PRO A 194 0.50 -17.98 6.93
CA PRO A 194 -0.72 -18.57 6.40
C PRO A 194 -2.04 -18.14 7.08
N ASP A 195 -1.99 -17.48 8.23
CA ASP A 195 -3.21 -17.04 8.95
C ASP A 195 -3.75 -15.70 8.44
N PHE A 196 -2.98 -14.98 7.63
CA PHE A 196 -3.27 -13.60 7.23
C PHE A 196 -3.54 -13.44 5.74
N ASN A 197 -4.43 -12.50 5.42
CA ASN A 197 -4.62 -12.03 4.06
C ASN A 197 -3.58 -10.95 3.75
N LEU A 198 -2.82 -11.13 2.67
CA LEU A 198 -1.66 -10.30 2.35
C LEU A 198 -1.87 -9.58 1.03
N VAL A 199 -1.39 -8.34 0.96
CA VAL A 199 -1.45 -7.49 -0.23
C VAL A 199 -0.04 -6.97 -0.55
N PRO A 200 0.85 -7.83 -1.07
CA PRO A 200 2.18 -7.39 -1.49
C PRO A 200 2.07 -6.55 -2.76
N CYS A 201 2.65 -5.35 -2.71
CA CYS A 201 2.54 -4.37 -3.77
C CYS A 201 3.90 -4.02 -4.37
N SER A 202 3.90 -3.79 -5.67
CA SER A 202 5.08 -3.31 -6.42
C SER A 202 4.72 -2.14 -7.32
N THR A 203 5.53 -1.09 -7.28
CA THR A 203 5.46 0.02 -8.25
C THR A 203 6.78 0.22 -8.98
N ILE A 204 6.75 0.36 -10.30
CA ILE A 204 7.92 0.74 -11.11
C ILE A 204 7.61 2.06 -11.83
N TYR A 205 8.49 3.04 -11.66
CA TYR A 205 8.41 4.35 -12.33
C TYR A 205 9.22 4.35 -13.63
N LEU A 206 8.62 4.84 -14.72
CA LEU A 206 9.21 4.80 -16.07
C LEU A 206 9.95 6.07 -16.49
N ASN A 207 10.07 7.06 -15.61
CA ASN A 207 10.73 8.34 -15.89
C ASN A 207 10.14 9.10 -17.10
N GLY A 208 8.84 8.95 -17.35
CA GLY A 208 8.11 9.71 -18.38
C GLY A 208 7.94 8.98 -19.72
N GLU A 209 8.71 7.94 -20.00
CA GLU A 209 8.61 7.19 -21.26
C GLU A 209 7.80 5.90 -21.06
N TRP A 210 6.62 5.84 -21.66
CA TRP A 210 5.73 4.69 -21.46
C TRP A 210 6.28 3.42 -22.12
N SER A 211 6.27 2.31 -21.37
CA SER A 211 6.64 0.98 -21.87
C SER A 211 5.92 -0.10 -21.08
N ASN A 212 5.35 -1.08 -21.79
CA ASN A 212 4.70 -2.24 -21.17
C ASN A 212 5.70 -3.32 -20.72
N LEU A 213 6.99 -3.19 -21.07
CA LEU A 213 8.04 -4.17 -20.80
C LEU A 213 7.99 -4.75 -19.38
N TRP A 214 7.84 -3.89 -18.37
CA TRP A 214 7.83 -4.28 -16.96
C TRP A 214 6.62 -5.14 -16.59
N SER A 215 5.45 -4.76 -17.08
CA SER A 215 4.21 -5.50 -16.88
C SER A 215 4.25 -6.84 -17.63
N ASP A 216 4.71 -6.83 -18.88
CA ASP A 216 4.78 -8.02 -19.72
C ASP A 216 5.79 -9.04 -19.16
N ASN A 217 6.95 -8.58 -18.69
CA ASN A 217 7.93 -9.44 -18.01
C ASN A 217 7.34 -10.10 -16.76
N LEU A 218 6.57 -9.37 -15.95
CA LEU A 218 5.88 -9.98 -14.80
C LEU A 218 4.89 -11.05 -15.24
N LEU A 219 4.15 -10.82 -16.32
CA LEU A 219 3.17 -11.77 -16.84
C LEU A 219 3.82 -13.05 -17.39
N LEU A 220 5.04 -12.95 -17.94
CA LEU A 220 5.84 -14.11 -18.35
C LEU A 220 6.36 -14.90 -17.14
N GLU A 221 6.69 -14.22 -16.04
CA GLU A 221 7.29 -14.83 -14.85
C GLU A 221 6.30 -15.16 -13.72
N LYS A 222 5.00 -14.88 -13.90
CA LYS A 222 3.96 -14.93 -12.86
C LYS A 222 3.83 -16.26 -12.12
N THR A 223 4.19 -17.39 -12.74
CA THR A 223 4.19 -18.71 -12.08
C THR A 223 5.12 -18.75 -10.87
N LYS A 224 6.18 -17.93 -10.87
CA LYS A 224 7.11 -17.77 -9.73
C LYS A 224 6.47 -17.12 -8.50
N LEU A 225 5.26 -16.57 -8.62
CA LEU A 225 4.48 -15.99 -7.51
C LEU A 225 3.58 -17.01 -6.82
N MET A 226 3.39 -18.20 -7.41
CA MET A 226 2.54 -19.25 -6.83
C MET A 226 3.15 -19.86 -5.55
N SER A 227 4.44 -19.63 -5.29
CA SER A 227 5.13 -20.08 -4.09
C SER A 227 4.94 -19.16 -2.87
N LEU A 228 4.29 -18.01 -3.04
CA LEU A 228 4.04 -17.09 -1.93
C LEU A 228 3.05 -17.73 -0.94
N LYS A 229 3.30 -17.52 0.36
CA LYS A 229 2.49 -18.08 1.46
C LYS A 229 1.55 -17.02 2.04
N GLY A 230 0.34 -17.42 2.42
CA GLY A 230 -0.68 -16.54 3.02
C GLY A 230 -2.07 -17.17 2.93
N LYS A 231 -3.00 -16.72 3.79
CA LYS A 231 -4.41 -17.16 3.77
C LYS A 231 -5.04 -16.84 2.41
N THR A 232 -4.92 -15.58 2.02
CA THR A 232 -5.15 -15.11 0.65
C THR A 232 -4.06 -14.10 0.30
N ILE A 233 -3.68 -14.04 -0.97
CA ILE A 233 -2.64 -13.15 -1.47
C ILE A 233 -3.20 -12.36 -2.65
N LYS A 234 -3.28 -11.05 -2.49
CA LYS A 234 -3.70 -10.11 -3.53
C LYS A 234 -2.53 -9.27 -3.96
N ILE A 235 -1.94 -9.64 -5.07
CA ILE A 235 -0.75 -8.98 -5.59
C ILE A 235 -1.16 -7.78 -6.42
N LEU A 236 -0.63 -6.61 -6.08
CA LEU A 236 -0.85 -5.37 -6.83
C LEU A 236 0.47 -4.93 -7.49
N SER A 237 0.52 -4.98 -8.81
CA SER A 237 1.66 -4.52 -9.61
C SER A 237 1.26 -3.28 -10.41
N VAL A 238 1.99 -2.19 -10.22
CA VAL A 238 1.70 -0.87 -10.80
C VAL A 238 2.89 -0.41 -11.64
N THR A 239 2.72 -0.33 -12.96
CA THR A 239 3.66 0.43 -13.80
C THR A 239 3.18 1.87 -13.89
N ASN A 240 4.00 2.81 -13.43
CA ASN A 240 3.67 4.23 -13.36
C ASN A 240 4.58 5.03 -14.30
N LYS A 241 4.00 5.84 -15.18
CA LYS A 241 4.73 6.65 -16.16
C LYS A 241 5.75 7.57 -15.46
N ASP A 242 5.28 8.38 -14.52
CA ASP A 242 6.08 9.26 -13.69
C ASP A 242 5.28 9.76 -12.47
N MET A 243 5.88 10.65 -11.67
CA MET A 243 5.17 11.30 -10.56
C MET A 243 4.55 12.65 -10.95
N ASN A 244 4.89 13.18 -12.13
CA ASN A 244 4.60 14.56 -12.51
C ASN A 244 3.10 14.81 -12.57
N ASN A 245 2.33 13.85 -13.08
CA ASN A 245 0.88 13.98 -13.15
C ASN A 245 0.22 14.11 -11.77
N PHE A 246 0.71 13.36 -10.79
CA PHE A 246 0.21 13.49 -9.42
C PHE A 246 0.65 14.81 -8.78
N MET A 247 1.90 15.23 -8.98
CA MET A 247 2.37 16.53 -8.47
C MET A 247 1.57 17.70 -9.06
N LYS A 248 1.33 17.71 -10.38
CA LYS A 248 0.50 18.71 -11.05
C LYS A 248 -0.94 18.71 -10.53
N TYR A 249 -1.52 17.53 -10.32
CA TYR A 249 -2.85 17.42 -9.70
C TYR A 249 -2.86 18.11 -8.32
N LEU A 250 -1.86 17.85 -7.46
CA LEU A 250 -1.76 18.47 -6.14
C LEU A 250 -1.47 19.98 -6.18
N GLU A 251 -0.84 20.48 -7.24
CA GLU A 251 -0.54 21.91 -7.45
C GLU A 251 -1.74 22.71 -8.00
N ALA A 252 -2.72 22.03 -8.61
CA ALA A 252 -3.96 22.64 -9.09
C ALA A 252 -4.94 22.93 -7.94
N VAL A 253 -4.52 23.74 -6.97
CA VAL A 253 -5.29 24.21 -5.80
C VAL A 253 -5.46 25.71 -5.90
#